data_AF-A0A4R8K0N2-F1
#
_entry.id   AF-A0A4R8K0N2-F1
#
_cell.length_a   1.000
_cell.length_b   1.000
_cell.length_c   1.000
_cell.angle_alpha   90.00
_cell.angle_beta   90.00
_cell.angle_gamma   90.00
#
_symmetry.space_group_name_H-M   'P 1'
#
loop_
_entity.id
_entity.type
_entity.pdbx_description
1 polymer ?
#
loop_
_entity_poly.entity_id
_entity_poly.type
_entity_poly.pdbx_seq_one_letter_code
_entity_poly.pdbx_strand_id
1 'polypeptide(L)'
;MQTTQVKQKELSANDLDQKLMSFISKYVAAVEHPSSFYVLAEDALTNEDLQQDEYCIIVTLPRHKASDFRATKADYGACVITSPNDSRMSSLLLRDESIALPYHAFDGWKYSADDRLLVIYQFSDATALEEIPFTESLALDLWACSMTAQSKNHPTYAELQEMSSGASGKGLLYVLDNKKIFERDA
;
A
#
# COMPACT_ATOMS: atom_id res chain seq x y z
N MET A 1 -4.49 -21.42 17.17
CA MET A 1 -4.32 -20.46 16.07
C MET A 1 -2.83 -20.11 16.03
N GLN A 2 -2.12 -20.50 14.98
CA GLN A 2 -0.73 -20.08 14.78
C GLN A 2 -0.74 -18.60 14.40
N THR A 3 -0.03 -17.77 15.14
CA THR A 3 0.15 -16.35 14.81
C THR A 3 1.11 -16.27 13.63
N THR A 4 0.59 -16.11 12.42
CA THR A 4 1.43 -15.87 11.25
C THR A 4 2.09 -14.51 11.43
N GLN A 5 3.41 -14.51 11.65
CA GLN A 5 4.14 -13.27 11.94
C GLN A 5 4.48 -12.53 10.65
N VAL A 6 4.14 -11.25 10.60
CA VAL A 6 4.70 -10.30 9.62
C VAL A 6 6.20 -10.25 9.82
N LYS A 7 6.96 -10.43 8.75
CA LYS A 7 8.42 -10.23 8.77
C LYS A 7 8.72 -8.81 8.32
N GLN A 8 9.68 -8.17 8.99
CA GLN A 8 10.12 -6.84 8.63
C GLN A 8 11.64 -6.81 8.49
N LYS A 9 12.11 -6.09 7.48
CA LYS A 9 13.52 -5.78 7.26
C LYS A 9 13.68 -4.29 6.98
N GLU A 10 14.62 -3.63 7.65
CA GLU A 10 15.05 -2.30 7.25
C GLU A 10 15.91 -2.42 5.99
N LEU A 11 15.60 -1.63 4.96
CA LEU A 11 16.32 -1.64 3.70
C LEU A 11 17.30 -0.47 3.64
N SER A 12 18.54 -0.78 3.26
CA SER A 12 19.51 0.23 2.89
C SER A 12 19.32 0.65 1.43
N ALA A 13 19.97 1.75 1.03
CA ALA A 13 19.97 2.17 -0.37
C ALA A 13 20.51 1.06 -1.30
N ASN A 14 21.45 0.23 -0.85
CA ASN A 14 22.02 -0.82 -1.68
C ASN A 14 21.07 -2.01 -1.92
N ASP A 15 19.99 -2.11 -1.14
CA ASP A 15 18.98 -3.16 -1.28
C ASP A 15 17.88 -2.79 -2.29
N LEU A 16 17.92 -1.57 -2.82
CA LEU A 16 16.88 -0.99 -3.66
C LEU A 16 17.43 -0.56 -5.02
N ASP A 17 16.64 -0.72 -6.07
CA ASP A 17 16.98 -0.15 -7.37
C ASP A 17 16.99 1.38 -7.32
N GLN A 18 18.18 1.96 -7.50
CA GLN A 18 18.40 3.40 -7.36
C GLN A 18 17.68 4.21 -8.44
N LYS A 19 17.50 3.65 -9.64
CA LYS A 19 16.86 4.37 -10.74
C LYS A 19 15.36 4.51 -10.49
N LEU A 20 14.70 3.43 -10.08
CA LEU A 20 13.30 3.40 -9.69
C LEU A 20 13.05 4.30 -8.48
N MET A 21 13.86 4.17 -7.42
CA MET A 21 13.71 5.01 -6.22
C MET A 21 13.92 6.50 -6.52
N SER A 22 14.86 6.84 -7.41
CA SER A 22 15.06 8.22 -7.85
C SER A 22 13.86 8.76 -8.63
N PHE A 23 13.28 7.96 -9.51
CA PHE A 23 12.07 8.32 -10.25
C PHE A 23 10.89 8.57 -9.30
N ILE A 24 10.63 7.63 -8.39
CA ILE A 24 9.56 7.74 -7.39
C ILE A 24 9.77 8.99 -6.52
N SER A 25 10.98 9.22 -6.02
CA SER A 25 11.27 10.37 -5.16
C SER A 25 11.04 11.70 -5.88
N LYS A 26 11.41 11.80 -7.17
CA LYS A 26 11.14 13.00 -8.00
C LYS A 26 9.65 13.20 -8.21
N TYR A 27 8.92 12.13 -8.48
CA TYR A 27 7.47 12.19 -8.67
C TYR A 27 6.77 12.65 -7.38
N VAL A 28 7.08 12.01 -6.25
CA VAL A 28 6.50 12.31 -4.94
C VAL A 28 6.82 13.75 -4.50
N ALA A 29 8.02 14.26 -4.80
CA ALA A 29 8.37 15.66 -4.54
C ALA A 29 7.51 16.66 -5.34
N ALA A 30 7.02 16.27 -6.52
CA ALA A 30 6.16 17.13 -7.35
C ALA A 30 4.69 17.12 -6.91
N VAL A 31 4.20 16.00 -6.36
CA VAL A 31 2.80 15.85 -5.95
C VAL A 31 2.57 16.08 -4.46
N GLU A 32 3.62 16.02 -3.63
CA GLU A 32 3.58 16.25 -2.18
C GLU A 32 2.57 15.39 -1.37
N HIS A 33 2.09 14.28 -1.94
CA HIS A 33 1.08 13.42 -1.33
C HIS A 33 1.55 11.97 -1.18
N PRO A 34 1.13 11.27 -0.11
CA PRO A 34 1.30 9.82 0.00
C PRO A 34 0.80 9.10 -1.24
N SER A 35 1.61 8.17 -1.75
CA SER A 35 1.33 7.44 -3.00
C SER A 35 1.79 5.99 -2.89
N SER A 36 1.09 5.10 -3.59
CA SER A 36 1.53 3.71 -3.76
C SER A 36 1.93 3.44 -5.21
N PHE A 37 2.86 2.50 -5.41
CA PHE A 37 3.33 2.05 -6.71
C PHE A 37 3.37 0.54 -6.73
N TYR A 38 2.85 -0.05 -7.81
CA TYR A 38 2.84 -1.49 -8.03
C TYR A 38 3.92 -1.84 -9.05
N VAL A 39 4.90 -2.64 -8.65
CA VAL A 39 6.08 -2.98 -9.47
C VAL A 39 6.47 -4.44 -9.27
N LEU A 40 7.25 -5.00 -10.19
CA LEU A 40 7.88 -6.31 -9.95
C LEU A 40 8.89 -6.19 -8.82
N ALA A 41 8.95 -7.19 -7.96
CA ALA A 41 9.86 -7.20 -6.83
C ALA A 41 11.33 -7.19 -7.30
N GLU A 42 11.64 -7.88 -8.41
CA GLU A 42 12.99 -7.90 -9.01
C GLU A 42 13.43 -6.53 -9.55
N ASP A 43 12.49 -5.67 -9.94
CA ASP A 43 12.77 -4.30 -10.39
C ASP A 43 13.01 -3.36 -9.20
N ALA A 44 12.57 -3.73 -8.00
CA ALA A 44 12.65 -2.89 -6.81
C ALA A 44 13.76 -3.30 -5.84
N LEU A 45 14.00 -4.60 -5.68
CA LEU A 45 14.88 -5.18 -4.67
C LEU A 45 16.07 -5.88 -5.34
N THR A 46 17.28 -5.51 -4.93
CA THR A 46 18.53 -5.99 -5.56
C THR A 46 19.18 -7.18 -4.86
N ASN A 47 18.90 -7.38 -3.57
CA ASN A 47 19.59 -8.34 -2.71
C ASN A 47 18.66 -9.39 -2.09
N GLU A 48 17.45 -9.60 -2.64
CA GLU A 48 16.46 -10.53 -2.10
C GLU A 48 16.33 -11.78 -2.98
N ASP A 49 16.19 -12.94 -2.34
CA ASP A 49 15.81 -14.18 -3.02
C ASP A 49 14.30 -14.13 -3.33
N LEU A 50 13.98 -13.63 -4.53
CA LEU A 50 12.61 -13.43 -5.01
C LEU A 50 12.17 -14.57 -5.93
N GLN A 51 10.87 -14.87 -5.90
CA GLN A 51 10.29 -15.73 -6.93
C GLN A 51 10.16 -14.96 -8.25
N GLN A 52 10.35 -15.66 -9.37
CA GLN A 52 10.04 -15.08 -10.69
C GLN A 52 8.56 -14.68 -10.70
N ASP A 53 8.27 -13.44 -11.06
CA ASP A 53 6.93 -12.82 -11.06
C ASP A 53 6.36 -12.39 -9.69
N GLU A 54 7.17 -12.36 -8.62
CA GLU A 54 6.73 -11.76 -7.35
C GLU A 54 6.61 -10.23 -7.52
N TYR A 55 5.48 -9.65 -7.09
CA TYR A 55 5.27 -8.20 -7.14
C TYR A 55 5.58 -7.57 -5.78
N CYS A 56 5.77 -6.26 -5.75
CA CYS A 56 5.82 -5.50 -4.52
C CYS A 56 5.05 -4.18 -4.65
N ILE A 57 4.56 -3.69 -3.51
CA ILE A 57 3.90 -2.39 -3.41
C ILE A 57 4.83 -1.44 -2.68
N ILE A 58 5.22 -0.36 -3.34
CA ILE A 58 6.00 0.70 -2.73
C ILE A 58 5.03 1.76 -2.22
N VAL A 59 4.96 1.93 -0.90
CA VAL A 59 4.18 2.94 -0.19
C VAL A 59 5.09 4.10 0.19
N THR A 60 4.83 5.27 -0.38
CA THR A 60 5.63 6.48 -0.12
C THR A 60 4.94 7.41 0.85
N LEU A 61 5.66 7.81 1.89
CA LEU A 61 5.19 8.63 3.00
C LEU A 61 6.20 9.75 3.29
N PRO A 62 6.39 10.70 2.34
CA PRO A 62 7.52 11.65 2.32
C PRO A 62 7.57 12.64 3.49
N ARG A 63 6.50 12.75 4.29
CA ARG A 63 6.38 13.67 5.44
C ARG A 63 6.24 12.93 6.78
N HIS A 64 6.41 11.63 6.76
CA HIS A 64 6.18 10.78 7.92
C HIS A 64 7.45 10.06 8.30
N LYS A 65 7.63 9.84 9.60
CA LYS A 65 8.75 9.05 10.10
C LYS A 65 8.30 7.62 10.31
N ALA A 66 9.24 6.69 10.17
CA ALA A 66 8.97 5.28 10.47
C ALA A 66 8.48 5.08 11.92
N SER A 67 8.91 5.93 12.85
CA SER A 67 8.44 5.91 14.25
C SER A 67 6.96 6.21 14.43
N ASP A 68 6.34 6.91 13.48
CA ASP A 68 4.92 7.26 13.52
C ASP A 68 4.04 6.05 13.15
N PHE A 69 4.62 5.06 12.49
CA PHE A 69 3.96 3.85 11.98
C PHE A 69 4.67 2.63 12.54
N ARG A 70 4.43 2.36 13.83
CA ARG A 70 5.04 1.22 14.50
C ARG A 70 4.75 -0.05 13.71
N ALA A 71 5.79 -0.79 13.37
CA ALA A 71 5.61 -2.15 12.92
C ALA A 71 5.06 -2.96 14.10
N THR A 72 3.81 -3.41 14.00
CA THR A 72 3.16 -4.17 15.06
C THR A 72 3.03 -5.63 14.65
N LYS A 73 3.04 -6.50 15.68
CA LYS A 73 2.70 -7.91 15.53
C LYS A 73 1.20 -8.04 15.31
N ALA A 74 0.82 -8.09 14.04
CA ALA A 74 -0.34 -8.82 13.51
C ALA A 74 -1.75 -8.19 13.59
N ASP A 75 -1.91 -6.92 13.20
CA ASP A 75 -3.22 -6.43 12.74
C ASP A 75 -3.10 -5.89 11.31
N TYR A 76 -3.39 -6.79 10.36
CA TYR A 76 -3.69 -6.48 8.97
C TYR A 76 -5.04 -7.11 8.64
N GLY A 77 -5.84 -6.44 7.82
CA GLY A 77 -7.21 -6.87 7.60
C GLY A 77 -7.85 -6.20 6.39
N ALA A 78 -9.04 -6.67 6.03
CA ALA A 78 -9.85 -6.03 5.02
C ALA A 78 -10.84 -5.07 5.67
N CYS A 79 -11.08 -3.92 5.06
CA CYS A 79 -12.16 -3.03 5.46
C CYS A 79 -12.85 -2.42 4.24
N VAL A 80 -14.03 -1.82 4.48
CA VAL A 80 -14.67 -0.93 3.53
C VAL A 80 -14.47 0.50 4.03
N ILE A 81 -13.76 1.30 3.25
CA ILE A 81 -13.60 2.72 3.52
C ILE A 81 -14.69 3.47 2.77
N THR A 82 -15.39 4.33 3.50
CA THR A 82 -16.35 5.25 2.91
C THR A 82 -15.68 6.62 2.82
N SER A 83 -15.53 7.10 1.61
CA SER A 83 -15.03 8.43 1.33
C SER A 83 -16.08 9.51 1.67
N PRO A 84 -15.68 10.78 1.85
CA PRO A 84 -16.59 11.85 2.26
C PRO A 84 -17.79 12.09 1.34
N ASN A 85 -17.74 11.66 0.08
CA ASN A 85 -18.85 11.70 -0.88
C ASN A 85 -19.72 10.42 -0.87
N ASP A 86 -19.74 9.71 0.26
CA ASP A 86 -20.50 8.47 0.53
C ASP A 86 -20.17 7.30 -0.42
N SER A 87 -18.99 7.37 -1.03
CA SER A 87 -18.56 6.34 -1.92
C SER A 87 -17.64 5.34 -1.25
N ARG A 88 -17.83 4.06 -1.58
CA ARG A 88 -17.25 2.95 -0.84
C ARG A 88 -16.20 2.23 -1.66
N MET A 89 -15.10 1.87 -1.01
CA MET A 89 -14.05 1.05 -1.58
C MET A 89 -13.58 0.00 -0.57
N SER A 90 -13.29 -1.20 -1.04
CA SER A 90 -12.56 -2.18 -0.24
C SER A 90 -11.09 -1.76 -0.13
N SER A 91 -10.48 -2.05 1.01
CA SER A 91 -9.09 -1.69 1.28
C SER A 91 -8.42 -2.70 2.19
N LEU A 92 -7.12 -2.91 1.96
CA LEU A 92 -6.22 -3.63 2.85
C LEU A 92 -5.68 -2.65 3.89
N LEU A 93 -5.86 -2.98 5.16
CA LEU A 93 -5.34 -2.25 6.32
C LEU A 93 -3.96 -2.79 6.68
N LEU A 94 -3.03 -1.86 6.84
CA LEU A 94 -1.59 -2.08 7.05
C LEU A 94 -1.08 -1.24 8.22
N ARG A 95 0.03 -1.67 8.83
CA ARG A 95 0.71 -0.96 9.94
C ARG A 95 -0.27 -0.57 11.06
N ASP A 96 -0.93 -1.56 11.66
CA ASP A 96 -1.93 -1.34 12.73
C ASP A 96 -3.10 -0.47 12.25
N GLU A 97 -3.64 -0.82 11.07
CA GLU A 97 -4.75 -0.10 10.43
C GLU A 97 -4.51 1.40 10.14
N SER A 98 -3.27 1.87 10.27
CA SER A 98 -2.89 3.27 10.05
C SER A 98 -2.75 3.60 8.55
N ILE A 99 -2.58 2.58 7.71
CA ILE A 99 -2.44 2.75 6.27
C ILE A 99 -3.49 1.90 5.59
N ALA A 100 -4.26 2.52 4.71
CA ALA A 100 -5.22 1.86 3.85
C ALA A 100 -4.73 1.86 2.42
N LEU A 101 -4.61 0.65 1.87
CA LEU A 101 -4.36 0.44 0.46
C LEU A 101 -5.68 0.04 -0.21
N PRO A 102 -6.25 0.85 -1.12
CA PRO A 102 -7.46 0.52 -1.87
C PRO A 102 -7.29 -0.70 -2.75
N TYR A 103 -8.38 -1.43 -2.99
CA TYR A 103 -8.38 -2.67 -3.80
C TYR A 103 -7.75 -2.50 -5.18
N HIS A 104 -8.05 -1.41 -5.89
CA HIS A 104 -7.48 -1.16 -7.21
C HIS A 104 -5.95 -1.00 -7.21
N ALA A 105 -5.33 -0.77 -6.06
CA ALA A 105 -3.89 -0.72 -5.95
C ALA A 105 -3.22 -2.11 -5.97
N PHE A 106 -4.00 -3.18 -5.80
CA PHE A 106 -3.53 -4.57 -5.81
C PHE A 106 -4.46 -5.56 -6.54
N ASP A 107 -5.47 -5.08 -7.29
CA ASP A 107 -6.44 -5.87 -8.05
C ASP A 107 -5.79 -6.85 -9.06
N GLY A 108 -4.56 -6.56 -9.50
CA GLY A 108 -3.76 -7.44 -10.37
C GLY A 108 -3.00 -8.57 -9.66
N TRP A 109 -3.07 -8.66 -8.32
CA TRP A 109 -2.31 -9.63 -7.55
C TRP A 109 -2.82 -11.05 -7.81
N LYS A 110 -1.98 -11.90 -8.41
CA LYS A 110 -2.24 -13.33 -8.50
C LYS A 110 -1.82 -13.95 -7.17
N TYR A 111 -2.78 -14.47 -6.41
CA TYR A 111 -2.52 -15.11 -5.11
C TYR A 111 -2.64 -16.64 -5.17
N SER A 112 -1.66 -17.33 -4.60
CA SER A 112 -1.66 -18.73 -4.20
C SER A 112 -1.75 -18.87 -2.67
N ALA A 113 -2.06 -20.06 -2.16
CA ALA A 113 -2.32 -20.28 -0.73
C ALA A 113 -1.11 -20.08 0.20
N ASP A 114 0.10 -20.01 -0.36
CA ASP A 114 1.36 -19.76 0.36
C ASP A 114 1.96 -18.36 0.04
N ASP A 115 1.18 -17.47 -0.58
CA ASP A 115 1.70 -16.19 -1.03
C ASP A 115 1.91 -15.19 0.11
N ARG A 116 2.88 -14.32 -0.12
CA ARG A 116 3.19 -13.16 0.70
C ARG A 116 3.01 -11.90 -0.13
N LEU A 117 2.59 -10.83 0.53
CA LEU A 117 2.55 -9.49 -0.03
C LEU A 117 3.81 -8.75 0.43
N LEU A 118 4.65 -8.35 -0.52
CA LEU A 118 5.81 -7.51 -0.26
C LEU A 118 5.39 -6.03 -0.28
N VAL A 119 5.59 -5.35 0.84
CA VAL A 119 5.30 -3.91 0.96
C VAL A 119 6.56 -3.15 1.38
N ILE A 120 7.02 -2.25 0.51
CA ILE A 120 8.16 -1.37 0.79
C ILE A 120 7.60 -0.01 1.24
N TYR A 121 7.84 0.37 2.49
CA TYR A 121 7.49 1.69 3.00
C TYR A 121 8.69 2.62 2.89
N GLN A 122 8.53 3.71 2.14
CA GLN A 122 9.50 4.80 2.05
C GLN A 122 9.04 5.95 2.96
N PHE A 123 9.57 5.99 4.18
CA PHE A 123 9.38 7.09 5.11
C PHE A 123 10.41 8.20 4.84
N SER A 124 10.22 9.35 5.48
CA SER A 124 11.16 10.48 5.40
C SER A 124 12.55 10.18 5.99
N ASP A 125 12.66 9.21 6.90
CA ASP A 125 13.86 8.89 7.64
C ASP A 125 14.37 7.45 7.47
N ALA A 126 13.54 6.54 6.95
CA ALA A 126 13.90 5.14 6.76
C ALA A 126 13.11 4.48 5.62
N THR A 127 13.64 3.36 5.11
CA THR A 127 12.89 2.47 4.21
C THR A 127 12.78 1.09 4.84
N ALA A 128 11.60 0.48 4.77
CA ALA A 128 11.35 -0.82 5.37
C ALA A 128 10.57 -1.73 4.42
N LEU A 129 10.99 -2.98 4.32
CA LEU A 129 10.24 -4.07 3.70
C LEU A 129 9.41 -4.78 4.76
N GLU A 130 8.14 -5.02 4.47
CA GLU A 130 7.28 -5.94 5.20
C GLU A 130 6.80 -7.06 4.29
N GLU A 131 6.92 -8.29 4.79
CA GLU A 131 6.31 -9.47 4.19
C GLU A 131 5.03 -9.78 4.97
N ILE A 132 3.88 -9.56 4.33
CA ILE A 132 2.57 -9.79 4.93
C ILE A 132 2.03 -11.13 4.42
N PRO A 133 1.70 -12.07 5.30
CA PRO A 133 1.11 -13.34 4.87
C PRO A 133 -0.25 -13.11 4.20
N PHE A 134 -0.37 -13.49 2.93
CA PHE A 134 -1.60 -13.33 2.17
C PHE A 134 -2.43 -14.63 2.24
N THR A 135 -3.08 -14.81 3.39
CA THR A 135 -3.85 -16.05 3.65
C THR A 135 -5.17 -16.09 2.88
N GLU A 136 -5.70 -17.29 2.66
CA GLU A 136 -7.05 -17.47 2.08
C GLU A 136 -8.12 -16.72 2.89
N SER A 137 -8.01 -16.66 4.21
CA SER A 137 -8.92 -15.88 5.07
C SER A 137 -8.89 -14.40 4.71
N LEU A 138 -7.70 -13.82 4.55
CA LEU A 138 -7.56 -12.42 4.16
C LEU A 138 -8.12 -12.18 2.74
N ALA A 139 -7.89 -13.11 1.81
CA ALA A 139 -8.44 -13.04 0.46
C ALA A 139 -9.98 -13.06 0.47
N LEU A 140 -10.58 -13.92 1.31
CA LEU A 140 -12.04 -13.98 1.50
C LEU A 140 -12.59 -12.69 2.12
N ASP A 141 -11.91 -12.13 3.12
CA ASP A 141 -12.31 -10.88 3.76
C ASP A 141 -12.24 -9.70 2.79
N LEU A 142 -11.19 -9.63 1.97
CA LEU A 142 -11.03 -8.63 0.90
C LEU A 142 -12.11 -8.76 -0.17
N TRP A 143 -12.43 -10.00 -0.56
CA TRP A 143 -13.53 -10.27 -1.49
C TRP A 143 -14.88 -9.83 -0.90
N ALA A 144 -15.17 -10.17 0.36
CA ALA A 144 -16.40 -9.78 1.04
C ALA A 144 -16.52 -8.26 1.18
N CYS A 145 -15.43 -7.57 1.51
CA CYS A 145 -15.39 -6.10 1.53
C CYS A 145 -15.65 -5.52 0.13
N SER A 146 -15.09 -6.12 -0.92
CA SER A 146 -15.28 -5.66 -2.30
C SER A 146 -16.74 -5.79 -2.74
N MET A 147 -17.39 -6.91 -2.42
CA MET A 147 -18.82 -7.11 -2.65
C MET A 147 -19.68 -6.11 -1.86
N THR A 148 -19.26 -5.78 -0.63
CA THR A 148 -19.95 -4.81 0.23
C THR A 148 -19.79 -3.37 -0.29
N ALA A 149 -18.63 -3.02 -0.82
CA ALA A 149 -18.31 -1.70 -1.37
C ALA A 149 -19.07 -1.42 -2.69
N GLN A 150 -19.38 -2.45 -3.50
CA GLN A 150 -20.15 -2.34 -4.74
C GLN A 150 -21.66 -2.05 -4.52
N SER A 151 -22.10 -1.96 -3.26
CA SER A 151 -23.47 -1.59 -2.90
C SER A 151 -23.71 -0.08 -3.11
N LYS A 152 -24.15 0.27 -4.35
CA LYS A 152 -24.68 1.58 -4.81
C LYS A 152 -23.89 2.84 -4.40
N ASN A 153 -22.74 3.08 -5.05
CA ASN A 153 -22.23 4.38 -5.55
C ASN A 153 -20.69 4.34 -5.64
N HIS A 154 -20.14 4.62 -6.83
CA HIS A 154 -18.70 4.66 -7.10
C HIS A 154 -18.26 6.11 -7.37
N PRO A 155 -17.26 6.65 -6.67
CA PRO A 155 -16.74 7.99 -6.92
C PRO A 155 -15.62 7.92 -7.94
N THR A 156 -15.26 9.07 -8.50
CA THR A 156 -14.01 9.22 -9.24
C THR A 156 -13.04 10.09 -8.44
N TYR A 157 -11.74 9.90 -8.68
CA TYR A 157 -10.65 10.53 -7.92
C TYR A 157 -10.67 12.07 -7.88
N ALA A 158 -11.29 12.72 -8.88
CA ALA A 158 -11.49 14.17 -8.88
C ALA A 158 -12.32 14.65 -7.67
N GLU A 159 -13.23 13.81 -7.16
CA GLU A 159 -14.13 14.11 -6.05
C GLU A 159 -13.45 13.92 -4.68
N LEU A 160 -12.30 13.24 -4.62
CA LEU A 160 -11.54 13.00 -3.38
C LEU A 160 -10.58 14.15 -3.04
N GLN A 161 -10.17 14.98 -4.01
CA GLN A 161 -9.16 16.03 -3.81
C GLN A 161 -9.71 17.35 -3.25
N GLU A 162 -10.98 17.70 -3.47
CA GLU A 162 -11.54 18.97 -2.99
C GLU A 162 -11.71 19.04 -1.46
N MET A 163 -11.60 17.91 -0.75
CA MET A 163 -12.12 17.76 0.62
C MET A 163 -11.06 17.50 1.71
N SER A 164 -9.77 17.48 1.38
CA SER A 164 -8.66 17.32 2.36
C SER A 164 -8.50 18.50 3.33
N SER A 165 -9.34 19.54 3.20
CA SER A 165 -9.30 20.75 4.02
C SER A 165 -10.00 20.65 5.38
N GLY A 166 -10.58 19.50 5.80
CA GLY A 166 -11.58 19.56 6.89
C GLY A 166 -11.92 18.37 7.78
N ALA A 167 -11.08 17.34 8.00
CA ALA A 167 -11.46 16.21 8.87
C ALA A 167 -10.65 16.09 10.18
N SER A 168 -11.37 16.17 11.31
CA SER A 168 -10.90 15.99 12.68
C SER A 168 -11.23 14.59 13.22
N GLY A 169 -10.21 13.77 13.45
CA GLY A 169 -10.11 12.86 14.61
C GLY A 169 -10.73 11.45 14.55
N LYS A 170 -9.91 10.43 14.22
CA LYS A 170 -9.57 9.26 15.07
C LYS A 170 -8.63 8.33 14.29
N GLY A 171 -7.33 8.34 14.63
CA GLY A 171 -6.27 7.52 14.00
C GLY A 171 -6.07 7.87 12.53
N LEU A 172 -4.88 8.36 12.15
CA LEU A 172 -4.67 8.76 10.76
C LEU A 172 -4.81 7.54 9.83
N LEU A 173 -5.91 7.48 9.09
CA LEU A 173 -6.13 6.52 8.01
C LEU A 173 -5.63 7.16 6.72
N TYR A 174 -4.42 6.78 6.28
CA TYR A 174 -3.89 7.24 5.00
C TYR A 174 -4.41 6.34 3.89
N VAL A 175 -5.30 6.88 3.05
CA VAL A 175 -5.79 6.19 1.85
C VAL A 175 -4.85 6.54 0.69
N LEU A 176 -4.13 5.53 0.17
CA LEU A 176 -3.14 5.71 -0.89
C LEU A 176 -3.77 5.46 -2.26
N ASP A 177 -3.64 6.39 -3.20
CA ASP A 177 -4.13 6.16 -4.57
C ASP A 177 -2.98 5.95 -5.56
N ASN A 178 -3.09 4.87 -6.35
CA ASN A 178 -2.24 4.65 -7.51
C ASN A 178 -2.66 5.63 -8.62
N LYS A 179 -2.08 6.83 -8.65
CA LYS A 179 -2.10 7.59 -9.92
C LYS A 179 -1.29 6.80 -10.95
N LYS A 180 -1.96 6.27 -11.97
CA LYS A 180 -1.31 5.66 -13.14
C LYS A 180 -0.33 6.68 -13.73
N ILE A 181 0.97 6.49 -13.50
CA ILE A 181 1.99 7.19 -14.27
C ILE A 181 2.14 6.40 -15.56
N PHE A 182 1.63 6.94 -16.66
CA PHE A 182 2.08 6.53 -17.97
C PHE A 182 3.51 7.02 -18.08
N GLU A 183 4.47 6.11 -18.21
CA GLU A 183 5.76 6.45 -18.79
C GLU A 183 5.43 7.12 -20.13
N ARG A 184 5.76 8.42 -20.28
CA ARG A 184 5.87 8.96 -21.62
C ARG A 184 7.09 8.26 -22.20
N ASP A 185 6.84 7.27 -23.05
CA ASP A 185 7.82 6.82 -24.02
C ASP A 185 8.47 8.05 -24.66
N ALA A 186 9.80 7.94 -24.80
CA ALA A 186 10.77 8.95 -25.24
C ALA A 186 10.29 10.00 -26.26
#